data_AF-A0A7V4B170-F1
#
_entry.id   AF-A0A7V4B170-F1
#
_cell.length_a   1.000
_cell.length_b   1.000
_cell.length_c   1.000
_cell.angle_alpha   90.00
_cell.angle_beta   90.00
_cell.angle_gamma   90.00
#
_symmetry.space_group_name_H-M   'P 1'
#
loop_
_entity.id
_entity.type
_entity.pdbx_description
1 polymer ?
#
loop_
_entity_poly.entity_id
_entity_poly.type
_entity_poly.pdbx_seq_one_letter_code
_entity_poly.pdbx_strand_id
1 'polypeptide(L)' 'EAGQRLYSQKDLDDVREIRVLTRERGVNLAGVKIILEMRAHAAQLQEENQALRRRLAERGDSA' A
#
# COMPACT_ATOMS: atom_id res chain seq x y z
N GLU A 1 30.08 14.04 12.27
CA GLU A 1 30.09 12.78 11.48
C GLU A 1 28.70 12.56 10.90
N ALA A 2 28.58 12.28 9.61
CA ALA A 2 27.30 12.03 8.97
C ALA A 2 26.87 10.59 9.28
N GLY A 3 25.89 10.41 10.17
CA GLY A 3 25.32 9.10 10.44
C GLY A 3 24.67 8.52 9.18
N GLN A 4 25.00 7.28 8.83
CA GLN A 4 24.32 6.57 7.75
C GLN A 4 22.83 6.46 8.10
N ARG A 5 21.96 6.98 7.22
CA ARG A 5 20.51 6.77 7.34
C ARG A 5 20.23 5.29 7.10
N LEU A 6 19.60 4.64 8.08
CA LEU A 6 19.12 3.26 7.96
C LEU A 6 17.74 3.30 7.30
N TYR A 7 17.60 2.59 6.19
CA TYR A 7 16.33 2.42 5.49
C TYR A 7 15.83 0.99 5.71
N SER A 8 14.54 0.84 5.91
CA SER A 8 13.90 -0.47 5.98
C SER A 8 13.83 -1.10 4.58
N GLN A 9 13.60 -2.42 4.52
CA GLN A 9 13.36 -3.10 3.24
C GLN A 9 12.15 -2.51 2.52
N LYS A 10 11.12 -2.10 3.28
CA LYS A 10 9.94 -1.43 2.73
C LYS A 10 10.31 -0.11 2.05
N ASP A 11 11.17 0.71 2.67
CA ASP A 11 11.60 1.98 2.07
C ASP A 11 12.32 1.75 0.73
N LEU A 12 13.14 0.69 0.64
CA LEU A 12 13.81 0.32 -0.61
C LEU A 12 12.82 -0.15 -1.68
N ASP A 13 11.76 -0.84 -1.28
CA ASP A 13 10.70 -1.30 -2.18
C ASP A 13 9.88 -0.13 -2.73
N ASP A 14 9.51 0.81 -1.84
CA ASP A 14 8.80 2.03 -2.21
C ASP A 14 9.63 2.87 -3.21
N VAL A 15 10.94 3.03 -2.98
CA VAL A 15 11.83 3.73 -3.92
C VAL A 15 11.93 3.02 -5.27
N ARG A 16 11.99 1.68 -5.27
CA ARG A 16 11.98 0.89 -6.51
C ARG A 16 10.68 1.11 -7.28
N GLU A 17 9.54 1.10 -6.60
CA GLU A 17 8.24 1.34 -7.23
C GLU A 17 8.14 2.75 -7.83
N ILE A 18 8.54 3.78 -7.07
CA ILE A 18 8.58 5.17 -7.55
C ILE A 18 9.42 5.26 -8.83
N ARG A 19 10.57 4.56 -8.85
CA ARG A 19 11.47 4.57 -10.02
C ARG A 19 10.85 3.90 -11.24
N VAL A 20 10.12 2.80 -11.08
CA VAL A 20 9.39 2.14 -12.18
C VAL A 20 8.29 3.05 -12.71
N LEU A 21 7.45 3.61 -11.82
CA LEU A 21 6.35 4.48 -12.22
C LEU A 21 6.83 5.72 -12.97
N THR A 22 7.93 6.33 -12.52
CA THR A 22 8.47 7.53 -13.15
C THR A 22 9.23 7.26 -14.45
N ARG A 23 10.08 6.22 -14.50
CA ARG A 23 10.97 5.99 -15.64
C ARG A 23 10.39 5.10 -16.73
N GLU A 24 9.62 4.08 -16.34
CA GLU A 24 9.09 3.11 -17.29
C GLU A 24 7.65 3.43 -17.68
N ARG A 25 6.87 4.01 -16.76
CA ARG A 25 5.45 4.33 -16.99
C ARG A 25 5.18 5.80 -17.25
N GLY A 26 6.21 6.66 -17.18
CA GLY A 26 6.10 8.09 -17.50
C GLY A 26 5.26 8.91 -16.52
N VAL A 27 5.02 8.41 -15.30
CA VAL A 27 4.22 9.09 -14.28
C VAL A 27 5.07 10.14 -13.59
N ASN A 28 4.53 11.33 -13.32
CA ASN A 28 5.24 12.35 -12.55
C ASN A 28 5.16 12.08 -11.02
N LEU A 29 5.99 12.74 -10.22
CA LEU A 29 6.03 12.51 -8.77
C LEU A 29 4.70 12.80 -8.06
N ALA A 30 3.93 13.80 -8.52
CA ALA A 30 2.61 14.10 -7.97
C ALA A 30 1.62 12.95 -8.22
N GLY A 31 1.62 12.41 -9.44
CA GLY A 31 0.82 11.24 -9.82
C GLY A 31 1.23 9.99 -9.04
N VAL A 32 2.53 9.78 -8.83
CA VAL A 32 3.02 8.67 -7.99
C VAL A 32 2.49 8.79 -6.56
N LYS A 33 2.53 9.99 -5.97
CA LYS A 33 1.99 10.21 -4.62
C LYS A 33 0.51 9.82 -4.54
N ILE A 34 -0.31 10.26 -5.51
CA ILE A 34 -1.73 9.93 -5.56
C ILE A 34 -1.94 8.42 -5.72
N ILE A 35 -1.16 7.75 -6.58
CA ILE A 35 -1.25 6.29 -6.77
C ILE A 35 -0.95 5.54 -5.46
N LEU A 36 0.09 5.96 -4.73
CA LEU A 36 0.45 5.35 -3.46
C LEU A 36 -0.63 5.55 -2.39
N GLU A 37 -1.20 6.76 -2.30
CA GLU A 37 -2.33 7.05 -1.40
C GLU A 37 -3.56 6.19 -1.76
N MET A 38 -3.90 6.09 -3.05
CA MET A 38 -4.99 5.24 -3.53
C MET A 38 -4.76 3.76 -3.21
N ARG A 39 -3.53 3.25 -3.35
CA ARG A 39 -3.18 1.86 -3.00
C ARG A 39 -3.34 1.61 -1.51
N ALA A 40 -2.90 2.54 -0.66
CA ALA A 40 -3.07 2.44 0.78
C ALA A 40 -4.57 2.42 1.17
N HIS A 41 -5.38 3.31 0.59
CA HIS A 41 -6.82 3.33 0.82
C HIS A 41 -7.51 2.05 0.35
N ALA A 42 -7.12 1.53 -0.82
CA ALA A 42 -7.66 0.28 -1.34
C ALA A 42 -7.32 -0.92 -0.43
N ALA A 43 -6.10 -0.98 0.10
CA ALA A 43 -5.68 -2.02 1.04
C ALA A 43 -6.50 -1.97 2.34
N GLN A 44 -6.72 -0.77 2.89
CA GLN A 44 -7.57 -0.59 4.07
C GLN A 44 -9.01 -1.07 3.81
N LEU A 45 -9.60 -0.65 2.70
CA LEU A 45 -10.97 -1.08 2.35
C LEU A 45 -11.08 -2.59 2.14
N GLN A 46 -10.04 -3.21 1.56
CA GLN A 46 -9.99 -4.67 1.41
C GLN A 46 -9.94 -5.37 2.77
N GLU A 47 -9.14 -4.87 3.70
CA GLU A 47 -9.04 -5.41 5.06
C GLU A 47 -10.36 -5.29 5.82
N GLU A 48 -11.00 -4.12 5.76
CA GLU A 48 -12.33 -3.89 6.32
C GLU A 48 -13.36 -4.84 5.72
N ASN A 49 -13.36 -5.01 4.39
CA ASN A 49 -14.29 -5.92 3.72
C ASN A 49 -14.07 -7.37 4.16
N GLN A 50 -12.82 -7.82 4.29
CA GLN A 50 -12.49 -9.15 4.79
C GLN A 50 -12.93 -9.34 6.25
N ALA A 51 -12.78 -8.32 7.09
CA ALA A 51 -13.26 -8.35 8.48
C ALA A 51 -14.79 -8.46 8.55
N LEU A 52 -15.51 -7.70 7.72
CA LEU A 52 -16.97 -7.78 7.63
C LEU A 52 -17.45 -9.14 7.14
N ARG A 53 -16.80 -9.69 6.10
CA ARG A 53 -17.12 -11.05 5.60
C ARG A 53 -16.93 -12.12 6.66
N ARG A 54 -15.86 -12.05 7.46
CA ARG A 54 -15.62 -12.96 8.59
C ARG A 54 -16.74 -12.89 9.62
N ARG A 55 -17.14 -11.68 10.03
CA ARG A 55 -18.24 -11.48 10.99
C ARG A 55 -19.58 -12.02 10.48
N LEU A 56 -19.86 -11.90 9.19
CA LEU A 56 -21.08 -12.44 8.59
C LEU A 56 -21.06 -13.98 8.58
N ALA A 57 -19.92 -14.60 8.24
CA ALA A 57 -19.77 -16.05 8.29
C ALA A 57 -19.96 -16.60 9.72
N GLU A 58 -19.31 -15.99 10.71
CA GLU A 58 -19.42 -16.38 12.13
C GLU A 58 -20.87 -16.30 12.65
N ARG A 59 -21.64 -15.30 12.21
CA ARG A 59 -23.07 -15.18 12.56
C ARG A 59 -23.95 -16.20 11.84
N GLY A 60 -23.63 -16.54 10.60
CA GLY A 60 -24.36 -17.53 9.81
C GLY A 60 -24.19 -18.96 10.34
N ASP A 61 -23.00 -19.29 10.85
CA ASP A 61 -22.71 -20.60 11.46
C ASP A 61 -23.31 -20.76 12.87
N SER A 62 -23.80 -19.66 13.47
CA SER A 62 -24.39 -19.65 14.82
C SER A 62 -25.92 -19.82 14.83
N ALA A 63 -26.55 -19.98 13.66
CA ALA A 63 -28.00 -20.12 13.47
C ALA A 63 -28.36 -21.50 12.92
#